data_AF-A0A3B8L0H9-F1
#
_entry.id   AF-A0A3B8L0H9-F1
#
_cell.length_a   1.000
_cell.length_b   1.000
_cell.length_c   1.000
_cell.angle_alpha   90.00
_cell.angle_beta   90.00
_cell.angle_gamma   90.00
#
_symmetry.space_group_name_H-M   'P 1'
#
loop_
_entity.id
_entity.type
_entity.pdbx_description
1 polymer ?
#
loop_
_entity_poly.entity_id
_entity_poly.type
_entity_poly.pdbx_seq_one_letter_code
_entity_poly.pdbx_strand_id
1 'polypeptide(L)'
;DPPNNGQDCSNYFSTLIRIDVDHTDPGRNYRVPQDNPFINTKGVLPEIWAFGFRNPWKLSFDRKSGDLYVSDVGWELWEFIYRVEKGGNYGWSIVEG
;
A
#
# COMPACT_ATOMS: atom_id res chain seq x y z
N ASP A 1 -1.26 -5.41 16.66
CA ASP A 1 -0.46 -4.18 16.50
C ASP A 1 -1.11 -3.05 17.29
N PRO A 2 -0.54 -2.55 18.40
CA PRO A 2 -1.03 -1.35 19.09
C PRO A 2 -0.42 -0.10 18.44
N PRO A 3 -0.92 0.35 17.27
CA PRO A 3 -2.02 1.32 17.13
C PRO A 3 -3.03 0.97 16.01
N ASN A 4 -3.11 -0.30 15.60
CA ASN A 4 -3.90 -0.78 14.45
C ASN A 4 -3.48 -0.12 13.11
N ASN A 5 -2.17 0.10 12.93
CA ASN A 5 -1.63 0.78 11.75
C ASN A 5 -1.99 0.07 10.44
N GLY A 6 -2.07 -1.26 10.49
CA GLY A 6 -2.49 -2.05 9.34
C GLY A 6 -3.85 -1.66 8.75
N GLN A 7 -4.73 -1.04 9.54
CA GLN A 7 -6.04 -0.58 9.08
C GLN A 7 -6.21 0.95 9.14
N ASP A 8 -5.24 1.67 9.68
CA ASP A 8 -5.25 3.14 9.74
C ASP A 8 -4.60 3.74 8.48
N CYS A 9 -5.43 4.15 7.54
CA CYS A 9 -4.99 4.79 6.30
C CYS A 9 -4.86 6.32 6.40
N SER A 10 -4.90 6.89 7.61
CA SER A 10 -4.60 8.32 7.84
C SER A 10 -3.08 8.61 7.89
N ASN A 11 -2.26 7.56 7.87
CA ASN A 11 -0.81 7.60 7.84
C ASN A 11 -0.28 6.60 6.79
N TYR A 12 1.05 6.51 6.62
CA TYR A 12 1.68 5.64 5.61
C TYR A 12 2.16 4.28 6.13
N PHE A 13 2.02 3.99 7.43
CA PHE A 13 2.40 2.70 7.97
C PHE A 13 1.56 1.59 7.33
N SER A 14 2.17 0.43 7.09
CA SER A 14 1.47 -0.74 6.54
C SER A 14 0.82 -0.50 5.16
N THR A 15 1.30 0.48 4.40
CA THR A 15 0.77 0.83 3.07
C THR A 15 1.80 0.64 1.96
N LEU A 16 1.31 0.46 0.74
CA LEU A 16 2.04 0.76 -0.48
C LEU A 16 1.50 2.06 -1.05
N ILE A 17 2.40 2.97 -1.44
CA ILE A 17 2.04 4.25 -2.04
C ILE A 17 2.41 4.31 -3.51
N ARG A 18 1.66 5.10 -4.29
CA ARG A 18 1.93 5.39 -5.70
C ARG A 18 1.89 6.90 -5.93
N ILE A 19 2.99 7.43 -6.47
CA ILE A 19 3.17 8.84 -6.80
C ILE A 19 3.62 9.00 -8.25
N ASP A 20 3.37 10.17 -8.83
CA ASP A 20 3.95 10.62 -10.08
C ASP A 20 5.15 11.53 -9.78
N VAL A 21 6.33 11.12 -10.24
CA VAL A 21 7.60 11.81 -10.01
C VAL A 21 7.99 12.79 -11.11
N ASP A 22 7.30 12.73 -12.25
CA ASP A 22 7.57 13.57 -13.42
C ASP A 22 6.81 14.91 -13.35
N HIS A 23 5.83 15.00 -12.46
CA HIS A 23 5.00 16.18 -12.27
C HIS A 23 4.83 16.54 -10.79
N THR A 24 4.36 17.76 -10.53
CA THR A 24 4.12 18.28 -9.18
C THR A 24 2.73 18.86 -9.03
N ASP A 25 2.09 18.62 -7.88
CA ASP A 25 0.88 19.34 -7.46
C ASP A 25 1.25 20.54 -6.55
N PRO A 26 0.40 21.58 -6.44
CA PRO A 26 0.67 22.74 -5.58
C PRO A 26 1.03 22.34 -4.14
N GLY A 27 2.19 22.79 -3.67
CA GLY A 27 2.68 22.49 -2.32
C GLY A 27 3.34 21.12 -2.16
N ARG A 28 3.61 20.40 -3.25
CA ARG A 28 4.24 19.06 -3.23
C ARG A 28 5.37 18.98 -4.26
N ASN A 29 6.37 18.15 -3.98
CA ASN A 29 7.46 17.85 -4.91
C ASN A 29 7.13 16.68 -5.86
N TYR A 30 5.89 16.20 -5.84
CA TYR A 30 5.36 15.10 -6.64
C TYR A 30 3.87 15.37 -6.92
N ARG A 31 3.28 14.59 -7.82
CA ARG A 31 1.83 14.58 -8.07
C ARG A 31 1.22 13.30 -7.54
N VAL A 32 -0.03 13.38 -7.07
CA VAL A 32 -0.84 12.18 -6.83
C VAL A 32 -1.55 11.78 -8.13
N PRO A 33 -1.32 10.56 -8.65
CA PRO A 33 -2.04 10.09 -9.83
C PRO A 33 -3.54 10.13 -9.60
N GLN A 34 -4.27 10.72 -10.55
CA GLN A 34 -5.73 10.93 -10.43
C GLN A 34 -6.53 9.62 -10.43
N ASP A 35 -5.91 8.55 -10.90
CA ASP A 35 -6.45 7.19 -10.88
C ASP A 35 -6.06 6.40 -9.63
N ASN A 36 -5.45 6.99 -8.60
CA ASN A 36 -5.24 6.30 -7.33
C ASN A 36 -6.59 5.93 -6.66
N PRO A 37 -6.65 4.80 -5.93
CA PRO A 37 -7.91 4.25 -5.43
C PRO A 37 -8.64 5.12 -4.40
N PHE A 38 -7.92 5.96 -3.66
CA PHE A 38 -8.46 6.67 -2.50
C PHE A 38 -8.48 8.20 -2.65
N ILE A 39 -8.33 8.72 -3.87
CA ILE A 39 -8.21 10.18 -4.10
C ILE A 39 -9.38 11.01 -3.55
N ASN A 40 -10.58 10.42 -3.50
CA ASN A 40 -11.81 11.06 -3.01
C ASN A 40 -12.28 10.48 -1.65
N THR A 41 -11.45 9.69 -0.98
CA THR A 41 -11.83 9.03 0.26
C THR A 41 -11.40 9.87 1.45
N LYS A 42 -12.39 10.43 2.16
CA LYS A 42 -12.14 11.27 3.35
C LYS A 42 -11.40 10.48 4.42
N GLY A 43 -10.33 11.07 4.95
CA GLY A 43 -9.53 10.47 6.03
C GLY A 43 -8.51 9.43 5.56
N VAL A 44 -8.37 9.23 4.26
CA VAL A 44 -7.36 8.35 3.65
C VAL A 44 -6.36 9.20 2.89
N LEU A 45 -5.07 8.90 3.02
CA LEU A 45 -4.02 9.57 2.25
C LEU A 45 -4.14 9.18 0.77
N PRO A 46 -4.25 10.15 -0.17
CA PRO A 46 -4.57 9.87 -1.57
C PRO A 46 -3.43 9.17 -2.34
N GLU A 47 -2.21 9.15 -1.78
CA GLU A 47 -1.05 8.42 -2.30
C GLU A 47 -1.19 6.90 -2.11
N ILE A 48 -2.02 6.45 -1.16
CA ILE A 48 -2.14 5.03 -0.83
C ILE A 48 -2.69 4.27 -2.05
N TRP A 49 -1.97 3.22 -2.45
CA TRP A 49 -2.35 2.28 -3.49
C TRP A 49 -3.00 1.01 -2.90
N ALA A 50 -2.46 0.51 -1.80
CA ALA A 50 -2.94 -0.65 -1.07
C ALA A 50 -2.47 -0.57 0.40
N PHE A 51 -3.11 -1.30 1.30
CA PHE A 51 -2.86 -1.23 2.73
C PHE A 51 -3.06 -2.59 3.42
N GLY A 52 -2.79 -2.67 4.72
CA GLY A 52 -2.96 -3.92 5.47
C GLY A 52 -1.78 -4.88 5.37
N PHE A 53 -0.58 -4.36 5.09
CA PHE A 53 0.65 -5.16 5.15
C PHE A 53 1.27 -5.10 6.54
N ARG A 54 1.99 -6.15 6.96
CA ARG A 54 2.67 -6.16 8.25
C ARG A 54 4.08 -5.59 8.15
N ASN A 55 4.88 -6.13 7.23
CA ASN A 55 6.24 -5.72 6.92
C ASN A 55 6.58 -6.05 5.44
N PRO A 56 6.12 -5.24 4.48
CA PRO A 56 6.29 -5.49 3.05
C PRO A 56 7.74 -5.23 2.62
N TRP A 57 8.59 -6.24 2.71
CA TRP A 57 10.04 -6.11 2.58
C TRP A 57 10.55 -6.00 1.14
N LYS A 58 9.81 -6.58 0.18
CA LYS A 58 10.22 -6.58 -1.23
C LYS A 58 9.02 -6.49 -2.15
N LEU A 59 9.24 -5.78 -3.25
CA LEU A 59 8.26 -5.52 -4.30
C LEU A 59 8.89 -5.83 -5.67
N SER A 60 8.13 -6.43 -6.58
CA SER A 60 8.55 -6.68 -7.96
C SER A 60 7.36 -6.70 -8.91
N PHE A 61 7.60 -6.30 -10.16
CA PHE A 61 6.62 -6.44 -11.23
C PHE A 61 6.97 -7.64 -12.10
N ASP A 62 5.99 -8.50 -12.38
CA ASP A 62 6.12 -9.49 -13.43
C ASP A 62 6.23 -8.77 -14.78
N ARG A 63 7.27 -9.07 -15.56
CA ARG A 63 7.55 -8.36 -16.81
C ARG A 63 6.60 -8.73 -17.95
N LYS A 64 5.88 -9.85 -17.84
CA LYS A 64 4.99 -10.35 -18.89
C LYS A 64 3.55 -9.88 -18.67
N SER A 65 3.04 -9.99 -17.45
CA SER A 65 1.67 -9.57 -17.11
C SER A 65 1.60 -8.14 -16.59
N GLY A 66 2.70 -7.58 -16.08
CA GLY A 66 2.69 -6.31 -15.36
C GLY A 66 2.14 -6.42 -13.94
N ASP A 67 1.86 -7.63 -13.45
CA ASP A 67 1.33 -7.85 -12.11
C ASP A 67 2.34 -7.42 -11.04
N LEU A 68 1.84 -6.74 -10.01
CA LEU A 68 2.63 -6.34 -8.86
C LEU A 68 2.65 -7.48 -7.83
N TYR A 69 3.83 -7.90 -7.40
CA TYR A 69 4.01 -8.86 -6.31
C TYR A 69 4.76 -8.22 -5.15
N VAL A 70 4.30 -8.50 -3.93
CA VAL A 70 4.90 -8.04 -2.68
C VAL A 70 5.07 -9.21 -1.73
N SER A 71 6.28 -9.35 -1.17
CA SER A 71 6.53 -10.26 -0.07
C SER A 71 6.35 -9.53 1.26
N ASP A 72 5.50 -10.08 2.12
CA ASP A 72 5.18 -9.56 3.43
C ASP A 72 5.69 -10.52 4.50
N VAL A 73 6.49 -10.01 5.44
CA VAL A 73 7.10 -10.83 6.49
C VAL A 73 6.16 -10.93 7.67
N GLY A 74 5.71 -12.16 7.91
CA GLY A 74 4.87 -12.62 9.01
C GLY A 74 5.21 -12.09 10.39
N TRP A 75 4.21 -12.02 11.28
CA TRP A 75 4.50 -11.86 12.70
C TRP A 75 5.06 -13.15 13.33
N GLU A 76 4.39 -14.30 13.19
CA GLU A 76 4.79 -15.51 13.92
C GLU A 76 4.84 -16.79 13.08
N LEU A 77 3.82 -17.08 12.27
CA LEU A 77 3.60 -18.39 11.65
C LEU A 77 3.82 -18.39 10.14
N TRP A 78 3.48 -17.30 9.44
CA TRP A 78 3.41 -17.30 7.99
C TRP A 78 4.05 -16.06 7.36
N GLU A 79 4.89 -16.27 6.35
CA GLU A 79 5.26 -15.22 5.41
C GLU A 79 4.36 -15.31 4.17
N PHE A 80 4.02 -14.16 3.59
CA PHE A 80 3.07 -14.08 2.49
C PHE A 80 3.71 -13.50 1.24
N ILE A 81 3.26 -13.97 0.08
CA ILE A 81 3.50 -13.33 -1.21
C ILE A 81 2.14 -12.96 -1.79
N TYR A 82 1.89 -11.67 -1.91
CA TYR A 82 0.66 -11.13 -2.45
C TYR A 82 0.85 -10.70 -3.90
N ARG A 83 -0.10 -11.07 -4.77
CA ARG A 83 -0.34 -10.30 -5.98
C ARG A 83 -1.16 -9.07 -5.61
N VAL A 84 -0.57 -7.89 -5.71
CA VAL A 84 -1.16 -6.66 -5.23
C VAL A 84 -2.17 -6.10 -6.24
N GLU A 85 -3.34 -5.74 -5.75
CA GLU A 85 -4.42 -5.15 -6.52
C GLU A 85 -4.71 -3.71 -6.06
N LYS A 86 -5.26 -2.91 -6.96
CA LYS A 86 -5.61 -1.51 -6.70
C LYS A 86 -6.63 -1.43 -5.56
N GLY A 87 -6.28 -0.72 -4.49
CA GLY A 87 -7.14 -0.53 -3.31
C GLY A 87 -7.23 -1.76 -2.40
N GLY A 88 -6.38 -2.77 -2.60
CA GLY A 88 -6.39 -3.99 -1.80
C GLY A 88 -6.09 -3.76 -0.32
N ASN A 89 -6.78 -4.51 0.54
CA ASN A 89 -6.51 -4.62 1.97
C ASN A 89 -5.96 -6.03 2.24
N TYR A 90 -4.74 -6.12 2.75
CA TYR A 90 -4.03 -7.38 3.00
C TYR A 90 -4.16 -7.86 4.45
N GLY A 91 -5.01 -7.20 5.24
CA GLY A 91 -5.61 -7.77 6.43
C GLY A 91 -4.83 -7.61 7.73
N TRP A 92 -3.55 -7.21 7.70
CA TRP A 92 -2.83 -6.85 8.94
C TRP A 92 -3.51 -5.67 9.63
N SER A 93 -3.73 -5.61 10.95
CA SER A 93 -3.45 -6.65 11.95
C SER A 93 -4.71 -7.39 12.42
N ILE A 94 -5.73 -7.50 11.57
CA ILE A 94 -6.96 -8.29 11.84
C ILE A 94 -6.67 -9.78 11.64
N VAL A 95 -5.97 -10.10 10.56
CA VAL A 95 -5.39 -11.43 10.31
C VAL A 95 -3.88 -11.33 10.30
N GLU A 96 -3.22 -12.48 10.37
CA GLU A 96 -1.78 -12.54 10.24
C GLU A 96 -1.33 -12.07 8.85
N GLY A 97 -0.24 -11.31 8.84
CA GLY A 97 0.49 -10.83 7.68
C GLY A 97 1.97 -10.85 7.98
#